data_AF-A0A021VQ48-F1
#
_entry.id   AF-A0A021VQ48-F1
#
_cell.length_a   1.000
_cell.length_b   1.000
_cell.length_c   1.000
_cell.angle_alpha   90.00
_cell.angle_beta   90.00
_cell.angle_gamma   90.00
#
_symmetry.space_group_name_H-M   'P 1'
#
loop_
_entity.id
_entity.type
_entity.pdbx_description
1 polymer ?
#
loop_
_entity_poly.entity_id
_entity_poly.type
_entity_poly.pdbx_seq_one_letter_code
_entity_poly.pdbx_strand_id
1 'polypeptide(L)'
;MRPTTVQLVVLVLVVLLLFGARRLPDLARSVGQSLKIFKSEVKDLQDDSPRAVEGRREDASELPPATAGGAAPATPATPATSEQHRAVDGDRGSTA
;
A
#
# COMPACT_ATOMS: atom_id res chain seq x y z
N MET A 1 -22.05 -31.28 -16.21
CA MET A 1 -22.30 -31.12 -14.76
C MET A 1 -22.29 -29.63 -14.45
N ARG A 2 -23.43 -29.01 -14.15
CA ARG A 2 -23.53 -27.57 -13.88
C ARG A 2 -23.00 -27.34 -12.47
N PRO A 3 -21.88 -26.61 -12.27
CA PRO A 3 -21.42 -26.30 -10.92
C PRO A 3 -22.55 -25.55 -10.22
N THR A 4 -22.96 -26.06 -9.06
CA THR A 4 -24.03 -25.44 -8.30
C THR A 4 -23.44 -24.21 -7.63
N THR A 5 -24.13 -23.08 -7.74
CA THR A 5 -23.76 -21.84 -7.05
C THR A 5 -23.46 -22.08 -5.56
N VAL A 6 -24.12 -23.08 -4.97
CA VAL A 6 -23.90 -23.56 -3.60
C VAL A 6 -22.44 -23.95 -3.33
N GLN A 7 -21.74 -24.60 -4.26
CA GLN A 7 -20.33 -24.98 -4.07
C GLN A 7 -19.43 -23.75 -3.91
N LEU A 8 -19.68 -22.70 -4.71
CA LEU A 8 -18.93 -21.45 -4.61
C LEU A 8 -19.24 -20.72 -3.31
N VAL A 9 -20.51 -20.70 -2.88
CA VAL A 9 -20.91 -20.09 -1.61
C VAL A 9 -20.24 -20.81 -0.43
N VAL A 10 -20.20 -22.14 -0.43
CA VAL A 10 -19.54 -22.92 0.62
C VAL A 10 -18.03 -22.67 0.63
N LEU A 11 -17.38 -22.61 -0.53
CA LEU A 11 -15.95 -22.31 -0.61
C LEU A 11 -15.62 -20.92 -0.04
N VAL A 12 -16.39 -19.90 -0.43
CA VAL A 12 -16.25 -18.54 0.08
C VAL A 12 -16.47 -18.53 1.59
N LEU A 13 -17.49 -19.22 2.09
CA LEU A 13 -17.77 -19.31 3.52
C LEU A 13 -16.59 -19.90 4.30
N VAL A 14 -15.98 -20.99 3.81
CA VAL A 14 -14.79 -21.59 4.43
C VAL A 14 -13.63 -20.59 4.47
N VAL A 15 -13.35 -19.90 3.36
CA VAL A 15 -12.29 -18.87 3.32
C VAL A 15 -12.60 -17.72 4.28
N LEU A 16 -13.85 -17.27 4.39
CA LEU A 16 -14.26 -16.25 5.37
C LEU A 16 -14.05 -16.71 6.82
N LEU A 17 -14.25 -17.99 7.12
CA LEU A 17 -14.02 -18.52 8.46
C LEU A 17 -12.52 -18.57 8.81
N LEU A 18 -11.67 -18.95 7.85
CA LEU A 18 -10.21 -19.05 8.05
C LEU A 18 -9.55 -17.67 8.11
N PHE A 19 -9.89 -16.79 7.18
CA PHE A 19 -9.27 -15.46 7.05
C PHE A 19 -10.01 -14.39 7.86
N GLY A 20 -11.30 -14.59 8.15
CA GLY A 20 -12.15 -13.61 8.83
C GLY A 20 -12.76 -12.57 7.88
N ALA A 21 -13.97 -12.10 8.21
CA ALA A 21 -14.73 -11.14 7.40
C ALA A 21 -14.01 -9.79 7.17
N ARG A 22 -13.05 -9.42 8.02
CA ARG A 22 -12.27 -8.17 7.90
C ARG A 22 -11.03 -8.29 7.01
N ARG A 23 -10.52 -9.50 6.76
CA ARG A 23 -9.26 -9.69 6.00
C ARG A 23 -9.47 -9.81 4.50
N LEU A 24 -10.59 -10.40 4.06
CA LEU A 24 -10.93 -10.46 2.64
C LEU A 24 -11.07 -9.10 1.95
N PRO A 25 -11.81 -8.11 2.51
CA PRO A 25 -11.92 -6.81 1.85
C PRO A 25 -10.57 -6.07 1.82
N ASP A 26 -9.74 -6.26 2.84
CA ASP A 26 -8.42 -5.64 2.94
C ASP A 26 -7.43 -6.21 1.91
N LEU A 27 -7.39 -7.55 1.79
CA LEU A 27 -6.61 -8.25 0.76
C LEU A 27 -7.11 -7.92 -0.65
N ALA A 28 -8.43 -7.87 -0.86
CA ALA A 28 -9.00 -7.50 -2.15
C ALA A 28 -8.67 -6.05 -2.53
N ARG A 29 -8.70 -5.10 -1.58
CA ARG A 29 -8.33 -3.70 -1.83
C ARG A 29 -6.86 -3.55 -2.21
N SER A 30 -5.94 -4.16 -1.46
CA SER A 30 -4.50 -4.09 -1.74
C SER A 30 -4.14 -4.74 -3.08
N VAL A 31 -4.62 -5.95 -3.35
CA VAL A 31 -4.41 -6.66 -4.62
C VAL A 31 -5.09 -5.92 -5.79
N GLY A 32 -6.29 -5.40 -5.57
CA GLY A 32 -7.02 -4.61 -6.58
C GLY A 32 -6.31 -3.32 -6.94
N GLN A 33 -5.67 -2.65 -5.97
CA GLN A 33 -4.90 -1.44 -6.22
C GLN A 33 -3.65 -1.72 -7.05
N SER A 34 -2.91 -2.80 -6.74
CA SER A 34 -1.76 -3.24 -7.56
C SER A 34 -2.19 -3.62 -8.99
N LEU A 35 -3.33 -4.32 -9.12
CA LEU A 35 -3.86 -4.71 -10.43
C LEU A 35 -4.36 -3.51 -11.23
N LYS A 36 -4.91 -2.46 -10.58
CA LYS A 36 -5.37 -1.23 -11.24
C LYS A 36 -4.21 -0.47 -11.88
N ILE A 37 -3.09 -0.36 -11.17
CA ILE A 37 -1.88 0.31 -11.66
C ILE A 37 -1.32 -0.47 -12.84
N PHE A 38 -1.13 -1.78 -12.68
CA PHE A 38 -0.67 -2.65 -13.75
C PHE A 38 -1.59 -2.60 -14.98
N LYS A 39 -2.91 -2.62 -14.79
CA LYS A 39 -3.89 -2.50 -15.87
C LYS A 39 -3.78 -1.18 -16.61
N SER A 40 -3.50 -0.08 -15.89
CA SER A 40 -3.37 1.26 -16.48
C SER A 40 -2.09 1.34 -17.32
N GLU A 41 -0.95 0.92 -16.77
CA GLU A 41 0.32 0.88 -17.51
C GLU A 41 0.24 -0.03 -18.74
N VAL A 42 -0.34 -1.23 -18.60
CA VAL A 42 -0.54 -2.17 -19.71
C VAL A 42 -1.53 -1.63 -20.73
N LYS A 43 -2.49 -0.80 -20.31
CA LYS A 43 -3.46 -0.15 -21.20
C LYS A 43 -2.83 1.03 -21.94
N ASP A 44 -2.00 1.84 -21.30
CA ASP A 44 -1.22 2.91 -21.94
C ASP A 44 -0.29 2.35 -23.04
N LEU A 45 0.26 1.14 -22.85
CA LEU A 45 1.04 0.43 -23.87
C LEU A 45 0.21 -0.12 -25.04
N GLN A 46 -1.08 -0.40 -24.82
CA GLN A 46 -2.01 -0.91 -25.84
C GLN A 46 -2.79 0.20 -26.55
N ASP A 47 -2.99 1.34 -25.88
CA ASP A 47 -3.82 2.48 -26.30
C ASP A 47 -3.02 3.54 -27.08
N ASP A 48 -1.86 3.20 -27.65
CA ASP A 48 -1.22 3.99 -28.75
C ASP A 48 -2.06 3.95 -30.07
N SER A 49 -3.37 3.76 -29.93
CA SER A 49 -4.44 3.91 -30.92
C SER A 49 -5.65 4.57 -30.23
N PRO A 50 -6.26 5.61 -30.84
CA PRO A 50 -7.02 6.59 -30.07
C PRO A 50 -8.45 6.10 -29.79
N ARG A 51 -8.74 5.64 -28.57
CA ARG A 51 -10.08 5.74 -27.97
C ARG A 51 -10.06 6.00 -26.46
N ALA A 52 -10.84 7.01 -26.11
CA ALA A 52 -10.91 7.71 -24.84
C ALA A 52 -11.73 6.99 -23.75
N VAL A 53 -11.38 7.32 -22.49
CA VAL A 53 -12.23 7.52 -21.29
C VAL A 53 -13.10 6.35 -20.83
N GLU A 54 -12.77 5.80 -19.64
CA GLU A 54 -13.78 5.26 -18.74
C GLU A 54 -13.32 5.34 -17.26
N GLY A 55 -14.06 6.09 -16.44
CA GLY A 55 -14.33 5.67 -15.07
C GLY A 55 -13.43 6.19 -13.95
N ARG A 56 -13.41 7.52 -13.74
CA ARG A 56 -13.31 8.07 -12.38
C ARG A 56 -14.56 7.64 -11.61
N ARG A 57 -14.45 6.62 -10.76
CA ARG A 57 -15.43 6.32 -9.71
C ARG A 57 -14.71 5.88 -8.43
N GLU A 58 -14.94 6.69 -7.40
CA GLU A 58 -15.12 6.28 -6.00
C GLU A 58 -13.84 5.79 -5.29
N ASP A 59 -12.93 6.67 -4.86
CA ASP A 59 -13.05 7.45 -3.61
C ASP A 59 -14.38 7.29 -2.84
N ALA A 60 -14.71 6.06 -2.46
CA ALA A 60 -15.77 5.77 -1.48
C ALA A 60 -15.14 5.16 -0.23
N SER A 61 -14.30 5.94 0.45
CA SER A 61 -14.00 5.72 1.87
C SER A 61 -13.42 6.97 2.56
N GLU A 62 -13.86 8.17 2.19
CA GLU A 62 -13.74 9.32 3.10
C GLU A 62 -14.97 9.32 4.03
N LEU A 63 -14.97 8.37 4.98
CA LEU A 63 -15.71 8.48 6.22
C LEU A 63 -14.66 8.34 7.30
N PRO A 64 -14.26 9.42 7.99
CA PRO A 64 -13.35 9.30 9.13
C PRO A 64 -14.08 8.50 10.22
N PRO A 65 -13.62 7.29 10.61
CA PRO A 65 -14.12 6.69 11.82
C PRO A 65 -13.55 7.50 12.98
N ALA A 66 -14.49 8.02 13.77
CA ALA A 66 -14.25 8.73 15.00
C ALA A 66 -13.15 8.09 15.86
N THR A 67 -12.33 8.97 16.43
CA THR A 67 -11.50 8.79 17.61
C THR A 67 -12.00 7.69 18.54
N ALA A 68 -11.30 6.55 18.58
CA ALA A 68 -11.27 5.66 19.73
C ALA A 68 -9.98 4.83 19.72
N GLY A 69 -9.06 5.18 20.64
CA GLY A 69 -8.14 4.19 21.21
C GLY A 69 -6.69 4.27 20.77
N GLY A 70 -5.96 5.25 21.31
CA GLY A 70 -4.65 5.00 21.93
C GLY A 70 -3.47 4.64 21.02
N ALA A 71 -2.75 5.66 20.58
CA ALA A 71 -1.30 5.73 20.75
C ALA A 71 -0.92 7.21 20.67
N ALA A 72 -0.48 7.75 21.81
CA ALA A 72 0.06 9.10 21.89
C ALA A 72 1.18 9.29 20.85
N PRO A 73 1.32 10.50 20.27
CA PRO A 73 2.49 10.83 19.48
C PRO A 73 3.69 10.78 20.43
N ALA A 74 4.54 9.77 20.28
CA ALA A 74 5.88 9.83 20.86
C ALA A 74 6.59 10.98 20.14
N THR A 75 6.71 12.09 20.86
CA THR A 75 7.44 13.30 20.51
C THR A 75 8.82 12.94 19.94
N PRO A 76 9.22 13.45 18.77
CA PRO A 76 10.60 13.37 18.33
C PRO A 76 11.41 14.37 19.17
N ALA A 77 11.86 13.92 20.33
CA ALA A 77 12.78 14.67 21.17
C ALA A 77 14.14 13.97 21.13
N THR A 78 15.05 14.47 20.31
CA THR A 78 16.26 15.18 20.78
C THR A 78 17.27 15.29 19.64
N PRO A 79 17.64 16.51 19.22
CA PRO A 79 18.80 16.78 18.40
C PRO A 79 20.08 16.72 19.25
N ALA A 80 21.22 16.49 18.58
CA ALA A 80 22.59 16.59 19.09
C ALA A 80 23.10 15.43 19.99
N THR A 81 23.80 14.49 19.37
CA THR A 81 25.12 14.12 19.88
C THR A 81 26.07 14.02 18.70
N SER A 82 27.02 14.93 18.76
CA SER A 82 28.23 15.09 17.98
C SER A 82 29.05 13.80 17.88
N GLU A 83 30.01 13.80 16.96
CA GLU A 83 31.14 12.86 16.91
C GLU A 83 30.98 11.56 16.12
N GLN A 84 30.72 11.70 14.81
CA GLN A 84 31.32 10.76 13.85
C GLN A 84 31.86 11.49 12.62
N HIS A 85 32.67 12.53 12.87
CA HIS A 85 33.55 13.17 11.90
C HIS A 85 35.00 12.83 12.28
N ARG A 86 35.39 11.56 12.14
CA ARG A 86 36.81 11.14 12.21
C ARG A 86 37.19 10.24 11.04
N ALA A 87 36.56 10.48 9.90
CA ALA A 87 37.00 9.99 8.61
C ALA A 87 37.45 11.21 7.80
N VAL A 88 38.68 11.14 7.30
CA VAL A 88 39.24 11.93 6.20
C VAL A 88 39.79 13.34 6.55
N ASP A 89 41.05 13.38 7.00
CA ASP A 89 42.11 14.34 6.62
C ASP A 89 43.39 13.86 7.38
N GLY A 90 44.42 13.25 6.80
CA GLY A 90 44.85 13.33 5.40
C GLY A 90 45.49 14.69 5.16
N ASP A 91 46.81 14.76 5.31
CA ASP A 91 47.65 15.76 4.62
C ASP A 91 47.55 17.23 5.09
N ARG A 92 48.42 17.62 6.04
CA ARG A 92 49.08 18.95 6.05
C ARG A 92 50.11 19.13 7.17
N GLY A 93 51.38 19.18 6.76
CA GLY A 93 52.52 19.65 7.55
C GLY A 93 53.80 19.02 6.98
N SER A 94 54.34 19.41 5.83
CA SER A 94 54.55 20.75 5.26
C SER A 94 55.17 21.75 6.25
N THR A 95 56.49 21.91 6.11
CA THR A 95 57.34 23.06 6.46
C THR A 95 57.56 23.39 7.94
N ALA A 96 58.70 22.96 8.47
CA ALA A 96 59.71 23.80 9.13
C ALA A 96 61.03 23.02 9.26
#